data_AF-A0A1V4QJY5-F1
#
_entry.id   AF-A0A1V4QJY5-F1
#
_cell.length_a   1.000
_cell.length_b   1.000
_cell.length_c   1.000
_cell.angle_alpha   90.00
_cell.angle_beta   90.00
_cell.angle_gamma   90.00
#
_symmetry.space_group_name_H-M   'P 1'
#
loop_
_entity.id
_entity.type
_entity.pdbx_description
1 polymer ?
#
loop_
_entity_poly.entity_id
_entity_poly.type
_entity_poly.pdbx_seq_one_letter_code
_entity_poly.pdbx_strand_id
1 'polypeptide(L)'
;MWKVTHLGKYRLVVILGLWFLGGCASDAARPRVLQLSDHDIALTPPASCFHFSQPSAPGAVSADAAAVDPELAREIARFLQANGMFDILNRPAQGPADLPMIINAQVAGYLRHFTGRQKGVFQVYLARSGRYLPMMQRIFKDQGLPSDLAYLALIESGFSPWACSVAQAVGPWQFIRETATRYGLKINAWVDERRDPEKATHAAARYLKDLYRQFGSWYLAAAAYNAGAGRVQGAINRNDTEDFWRMAQERLLPLETCNYVPQLIAAVLISKAPQKYGLGPINYQAPLTYQTMRVPPGTDLRRLAAVLEIPWERLKELNPELKQHQAPAYQEHYVLKIPVARSPKVKALRNLWGKI
;
A
#
# COMPACT_ATOMS: atom_id res chain seq x y z
N MET A 1 -37.43 -33.12 33.27
CA MET A 1 -36.19 -32.30 33.26
C MET A 1 -36.29 -31.40 32.03
N TRP A 2 -36.28 -30.06 32.09
CA TRP A 2 -36.03 -29.10 33.19
C TRP A 2 -37.25 -28.20 33.48
N LYS A 3 -37.23 -27.47 34.61
CA LYS A 3 -38.25 -26.48 34.99
C LYS A 3 -37.98 -25.12 34.34
N VAL A 4 -39.05 -24.40 33.98
CA VAL A 4 -39.03 -22.96 33.72
C VAL A 4 -39.31 -22.20 35.02
N THR A 5 -38.57 -21.12 35.28
CA THR A 5 -38.88 -20.15 36.35
C THR A 5 -38.70 -18.72 35.84
N HIS A 6 -39.77 -17.93 35.93
CA HIS A 6 -39.79 -16.49 35.61
C HIS A 6 -39.47 -15.64 36.85
N LEU A 7 -38.72 -14.56 36.65
CA LEU A 7 -38.73 -13.24 37.33
C LEU A 7 -37.79 -12.37 36.46
N GLY A 8 -38.13 -11.18 35.93
CA GLY A 8 -38.94 -10.10 36.49
C GLY A 8 -38.04 -9.21 37.36
N LYS A 9 -37.86 -7.90 37.15
CA LYS A 9 -38.73 -6.89 36.50
C LYS A 9 -37.94 -5.58 36.15
N TYR A 10 -38.57 -4.73 35.33
CA TYR A 10 -38.37 -3.27 35.17
C TYR A 10 -37.09 -2.72 34.50
N ARG A 11 -37.10 -1.45 34.03
CA ARG A 11 -37.95 -0.81 33.00
C ARG A 11 -37.25 0.50 32.57
N LEU A 12 -37.40 0.88 31.30
CA LEU A 12 -36.83 2.12 30.75
C LEU A 12 -37.50 3.37 31.36
N VAL A 13 -36.73 4.40 31.69
CA VAL A 13 -37.23 5.77 31.95
C VAL A 13 -36.28 6.79 31.31
N VAL A 14 -36.83 7.66 30.48
CA VAL A 14 -36.18 8.84 29.90
C VAL A 14 -36.78 10.08 30.54
N ILE A 15 -35.98 11.04 30.99
CA ILE A 15 -36.45 12.35 31.44
C ILE A 15 -35.59 13.46 30.82
N LEU A 16 -36.27 14.39 30.15
CA LEU A 16 -35.77 15.71 29.75
C LEU A 16 -36.03 16.72 30.89
N GLY A 17 -35.13 17.68 31.09
CA GLY A 17 -35.32 18.80 32.02
C GLY A 17 -34.29 19.90 31.80
N LEU A 18 -34.72 21.16 31.77
CA LEU A 18 -33.94 22.35 31.41
C LEU A 18 -34.45 23.55 32.23
N TRP A 19 -33.62 24.61 32.37
CA TRP A 19 -33.82 25.89 33.11
C TRP A 19 -33.36 25.88 34.59
N PHE A 20 -32.26 26.59 34.97
CA PHE A 20 -32.08 28.05 35.28
C PHE A 20 -32.52 28.38 36.74
N LEU A 21 -31.90 29.22 37.60
CA LEU A 21 -31.09 30.47 37.47
C LEU A 21 -30.14 30.70 38.69
N GLY A 22 -29.02 31.41 38.47
CA GLY A 22 -28.44 32.43 39.40
C GLY A 22 -27.35 32.03 40.43
N GLY A 23 -26.28 32.82 40.67
CA GLY A 23 -25.78 34.02 39.98
C GLY A 23 -24.61 34.73 40.71
N CYS A 24 -23.83 35.55 39.97
CA CYS A 24 -22.95 36.69 40.39
C CYS A 24 -21.80 36.44 41.43
N ALA A 25 -20.60 37.03 41.37
CA ALA A 25 -19.85 37.91 40.44
C ALA A 25 -18.32 37.81 40.81
N SER A 26 -17.31 38.59 40.37
CA SER A 26 -17.23 39.81 39.53
C SER A 26 -15.83 40.04 38.91
N ASP A 27 -15.82 40.45 37.64
CA ASP A 27 -14.97 41.44 36.95
C ASP A 27 -13.44 41.39 36.65
N ALA A 28 -13.15 42.02 35.49
CA ALA A 28 -11.92 42.73 35.06
C ALA A 28 -10.59 41.99 34.79
N ALA A 29 -10.41 41.47 33.55
CA ALA A 29 -9.28 41.82 32.66
C ALA A 29 -9.43 41.18 31.25
N ARG A 30 -9.52 42.00 30.18
CA ARG A 30 -9.36 41.56 28.79
C ARG A 30 -8.02 42.05 28.22
N PRO A 31 -7.17 41.15 27.68
CA PRO A 31 -6.16 41.54 26.71
C PRO A 31 -6.27 40.80 25.37
N ARG A 32 -6.15 41.58 24.30
CA ARG A 32 -5.76 41.26 22.90
C ARG A 32 -6.05 39.86 22.34
N VAL A 33 -6.90 39.85 21.31
CA VAL A 33 -6.84 38.88 20.21
C VAL A 33 -5.45 38.96 19.56
N LEU A 34 -4.70 37.86 19.62
CA LEU A 34 -3.53 37.62 18.77
C LEU A 34 -4.04 36.98 17.47
N GLN A 35 -3.94 37.70 16.35
CA GLN A 35 -4.06 37.08 15.04
C GLN A 35 -2.87 36.13 14.84
N LEU A 36 -3.14 34.84 14.74
CA LEU A 36 -2.16 33.86 14.27
C LEU A 36 -2.18 33.85 12.74
N SER A 37 -1.00 33.89 12.14
CA SER A 37 -0.80 33.90 10.69
C SER A 37 -0.82 32.48 10.08
N ASP A 38 -1.03 32.39 8.76
CA ASP A 38 -1.30 31.17 8.00
C ASP A 38 -0.13 30.17 7.86
N HIS A 39 0.48 29.74 8.98
CA HIS A 39 1.58 28.76 8.99
C HIS A 39 1.28 27.45 9.75
N ASP A 40 0.10 27.32 10.35
CA ASP A 40 -0.38 26.04 10.91
C ASP A 40 -1.11 25.19 9.85
N ILE A 41 -0.38 24.76 8.82
CA ILE A 41 -0.82 23.64 7.97
C ILE A 41 -0.68 22.34 8.79
N ALA A 42 -1.68 22.09 9.63
CA ALA A 42 -1.84 20.83 10.32
C ALA A 42 -2.00 19.71 9.29
N LEU A 43 -0.97 18.85 9.17
CA LEU A 43 -1.02 17.61 8.39
C LEU A 43 -1.87 16.55 9.10
N THR A 44 -3.16 16.82 9.26
CA THR A 44 -4.18 15.79 9.52
C THR A 44 -4.50 15.10 8.18
N PRO A 45 -4.09 13.85 7.96
CA PRO A 45 -4.54 13.12 6.77
C PRO A 45 -6.07 12.92 6.88
N PRO A 46 -6.86 13.25 5.85
CA PRO A 46 -8.29 13.01 5.89
C PRO A 46 -8.58 11.53 6.05
N ALA A 47 -9.53 11.20 6.92
CA ALA A 47 -10.00 9.84 7.15
C ALA A 47 -10.92 9.35 6.00
N SER A 48 -10.42 9.35 4.77
CA SER A 48 -11.06 8.68 3.65
C SER A 48 -10.35 7.34 3.39
N CYS A 49 -10.98 6.26 3.83
CA CYS A 49 -10.60 4.92 3.38
C CYS A 49 -10.73 4.88 1.86
N PHE A 50 -9.61 4.76 1.14
CA PHE A 50 -9.61 4.56 -0.31
C PHE A 50 -10.04 3.12 -0.61
N HIS A 51 -11.35 2.88 -0.55
CA HIS A 51 -11.95 1.88 -1.42
C HIS A 51 -11.79 2.38 -2.86
N PHE A 52 -11.35 1.50 -3.75
CA PHE A 52 -11.14 1.85 -5.15
C PHE A 52 -12.51 1.95 -5.83
N SER A 53 -13.17 3.12 -5.73
CA SER A 53 -14.48 3.37 -6.37
C SER A 53 -14.33 3.23 -7.88
N GLN A 54 -14.64 2.03 -8.39
CA GLN A 54 -14.54 1.71 -9.82
C GLN A 54 -15.68 2.38 -10.59
N PRO A 55 -15.44 2.88 -11.80
CA PRO A 55 -16.52 3.17 -12.73
C PRO A 55 -17.20 1.86 -13.14
N SER A 56 -18.51 1.90 -13.36
CA SER A 56 -19.28 0.81 -13.96
C SER A 56 -18.64 0.41 -15.30
N ALA A 57 -18.34 -0.87 -15.49
CA ALA A 57 -17.88 -1.37 -16.78
C ALA A 57 -18.99 -1.25 -17.84
N PRO A 58 -18.66 -1.00 -19.13
CA PRO A 58 -19.63 -1.14 -20.21
C PRO A 58 -20.15 -2.59 -20.31
N GLY A 59 -21.31 -2.74 -20.96
CA GLY A 59 -22.11 -3.96 -20.97
C GLY A 59 -21.40 -5.23 -21.45
N ALA A 60 -21.96 -6.37 -21.09
CA ALA A 60 -21.43 -7.67 -21.49
C ALA A 60 -21.46 -7.84 -23.02
N VAL A 61 -20.39 -8.43 -23.57
CA VAL A 61 -20.32 -8.89 -24.96
C VAL A 61 -19.99 -10.38 -24.92
N SER A 62 -20.68 -11.16 -25.74
CA SER A 62 -20.68 -12.64 -25.72
C SER A 62 -19.40 -13.26 -26.27
N ALA A 63 -19.23 -14.54 -26.00
CA ALA A 63 -18.06 -15.32 -26.38
C ALA A 63 -17.98 -15.59 -27.88
N ASP A 64 -16.82 -15.31 -28.46
CA ASP A 64 -16.13 -16.13 -29.46
C ASP A 64 -14.62 -15.83 -29.35
N ALA A 65 -13.77 -16.85 -29.50
CA ALA A 65 -12.34 -16.70 -29.30
C ALA A 65 -11.64 -16.02 -30.50
N ALA A 66 -10.54 -15.31 -30.21
CA ALA A 66 -9.53 -14.80 -31.16
C ALA A 66 -9.78 -13.48 -31.92
N ALA A 67 -10.87 -12.74 -31.68
CA ALA A 67 -10.99 -11.35 -32.16
C ALA A 67 -11.07 -10.36 -30.99
N VAL A 68 -10.04 -9.51 -30.83
CA VAL A 68 -10.24 -8.21 -30.17
C VAL A 68 -11.25 -7.45 -31.03
N ASP A 69 -12.35 -6.98 -30.44
CA ASP A 69 -13.35 -6.17 -31.16
C ASP A 69 -12.63 -5.13 -32.05
N PRO A 70 -12.83 -5.13 -33.39
CA PRO A 70 -12.13 -4.23 -34.28
C PRO A 70 -12.29 -2.76 -33.91
N GLU A 71 -13.42 -2.35 -33.30
CA GLU A 71 -13.61 -0.98 -32.84
C GLU A 71 -12.76 -0.65 -31.60
N LEU A 72 -12.76 -1.53 -30.60
CA LEU A 72 -11.88 -1.47 -29.44
C LEU A 72 -10.40 -1.57 -29.82
N ALA A 73 -10.02 -2.43 -30.76
CA ALA A 73 -8.68 -2.50 -31.32
C ALA A 73 -8.29 -1.17 -31.99
N ARG A 74 -9.22 -0.54 -32.75
CA ARG A 74 -9.03 0.80 -33.33
C ARG A 74 -8.99 1.90 -32.26
N GLU A 75 -9.69 1.78 -31.14
CA GLU A 75 -9.65 2.73 -30.02
C GLU A 75 -8.32 2.64 -29.27
N ILE A 76 -7.84 1.42 -28.99
CA ILE A 76 -6.51 1.15 -28.44
C ILE A 76 -5.45 1.69 -29.40
N ALA A 77 -5.51 1.34 -30.68
CA ALA A 77 -4.60 1.84 -31.72
C ALA A 77 -4.58 3.38 -31.76
N ARG A 78 -5.74 4.05 -31.77
CA ARG A 78 -5.85 5.52 -31.73
C ARG A 78 -5.27 6.12 -30.45
N PHE A 79 -5.58 5.57 -29.28
CA PHE A 79 -5.03 6.04 -28.00
C PHE A 79 -3.50 5.87 -27.97
N LEU A 80 -3.00 4.71 -28.38
CA LEU A 80 -1.57 4.44 -28.44
C LEU A 80 -0.90 5.40 -29.43
N GLN A 81 -1.43 5.57 -30.64
CA GLN A 81 -0.91 6.49 -31.64
C GLN A 81 -0.88 7.94 -31.14
N ALA A 82 -1.98 8.43 -30.54
CA ALA A 82 -2.09 9.78 -29.99
C ALA A 82 -1.11 10.08 -28.84
N ASN A 83 -0.59 9.04 -28.17
CA ASN A 83 0.40 9.15 -27.10
C ASN A 83 1.81 8.67 -27.54
N GLY A 84 2.06 8.46 -28.84
CA GLY A 84 3.36 8.00 -29.36
C GLY A 84 3.74 6.58 -28.94
N MET A 85 2.75 5.72 -28.69
CA MET A 85 2.88 4.38 -28.11
C MET A 85 2.58 3.22 -29.08
N PHE A 86 2.41 3.49 -30.37
CA PHE A 86 1.97 2.47 -31.34
C PHE A 86 2.95 1.28 -31.44
N ASP A 87 4.26 1.53 -31.28
CA ASP A 87 5.33 0.52 -31.29
C ASP A 87 5.21 -0.58 -30.22
N ILE A 88 4.30 -0.44 -29.26
CA ILE A 88 4.13 -1.39 -28.16
C ILE A 88 3.34 -2.64 -28.61
N LEU A 89 2.42 -2.54 -29.57
CA LEU A 89 1.60 -3.68 -30.01
C LEU A 89 2.36 -4.68 -30.89
N ASN A 90 3.31 -4.21 -31.69
CA ASN A 90 4.06 -5.03 -32.65
C ASN A 90 5.37 -5.61 -32.08
N ARG A 91 5.61 -5.46 -30.78
CA ARG A 91 6.77 -6.03 -30.10
C ARG A 91 6.32 -7.28 -29.34
N PRO A 92 6.91 -8.48 -29.58
CA PRO A 92 6.87 -9.50 -28.53
C PRO A 92 7.45 -8.87 -27.25
N ALA A 93 7.01 -9.31 -26.07
CA ALA A 93 7.37 -8.70 -24.77
C ALA A 93 8.88 -8.74 -24.50
N GLN A 94 9.60 -7.79 -25.10
CA GLN A 94 11.04 -7.61 -25.18
C GLN A 94 11.32 -6.11 -24.99
N GLY A 95 10.79 -5.59 -23.89
CA GLY A 95 11.21 -4.35 -23.25
C GLY A 95 11.93 -4.67 -21.94
N PRO A 96 12.36 -3.65 -21.16
CA PRO A 96 13.07 -3.86 -19.90
C PRO A 96 12.18 -4.36 -18.75
N ALA A 97 11.12 -5.12 -19.05
CA ALA A 97 10.17 -5.68 -18.09
C ALA A 97 10.40 -7.19 -17.94
N ASP A 98 10.44 -7.66 -16.69
CA ASP A 98 10.74 -9.07 -16.35
C ASP A 98 9.47 -9.88 -16.01
N LEU A 99 8.30 -9.26 -16.16
CA LEU A 99 7.00 -9.93 -16.22
C LEU A 99 6.50 -10.01 -17.67
N PRO A 100 5.72 -11.04 -18.06
CA PRO A 100 5.08 -11.09 -19.37
C PRO A 100 4.15 -9.88 -19.56
N MET A 101 4.37 -9.11 -20.64
CA MET A 101 3.63 -7.88 -20.94
C MET A 101 2.62 -8.14 -22.07
N ILE A 102 1.43 -8.64 -21.75
CA ILE A 102 0.32 -8.74 -22.71
C ILE A 102 -0.47 -7.43 -22.70
N ILE A 103 -0.60 -6.80 -23.87
CA ILE A 103 -1.37 -5.57 -24.05
C ILE A 103 -2.71 -5.90 -24.70
N ASN A 104 -3.80 -5.59 -24.01
CA ASN A 104 -5.16 -5.79 -24.49
C ASN A 104 -6.06 -4.62 -24.05
N ALA A 105 -7.36 -4.73 -24.33
CA ALA A 105 -8.35 -3.72 -23.98
C ALA A 105 -8.41 -3.38 -22.49
N GLN A 106 -8.28 -4.36 -21.60
CA GLN A 106 -8.31 -4.12 -20.16
C GLN A 106 -7.09 -3.29 -19.72
N VAL A 107 -5.90 -3.65 -20.20
CA VAL A 107 -4.66 -2.87 -19.96
C VAL A 107 -4.79 -1.46 -20.52
N ALA A 108 -5.29 -1.30 -21.75
CA ALA A 108 -5.49 0.02 -22.36
C ALA A 108 -6.52 0.88 -21.59
N GLY A 109 -7.58 0.28 -21.07
CA GLY A 109 -8.54 0.93 -20.18
C GLY A 109 -7.88 1.45 -18.89
N TYR A 110 -7.02 0.65 -18.26
CA TYR A 110 -6.27 1.08 -17.09
C TYR A 110 -5.19 2.13 -17.38
N LEU A 111 -4.56 2.08 -18.55
CA LEU A 111 -3.69 3.15 -19.03
C LEU A 111 -4.48 4.47 -19.11
N ARG A 112 -5.62 4.51 -19.81
CA ARG A 112 -6.50 5.70 -19.87
C ARG A 112 -6.97 6.16 -18.48
N HIS A 113 -7.25 5.24 -17.58
CA HIS A 113 -7.71 5.55 -16.23
C HIS A 113 -6.61 6.23 -15.39
N PHE A 114 -5.39 5.70 -15.42
CA PHE A 114 -4.24 6.22 -14.68
C PHE A 114 -3.65 7.49 -15.29
N THR A 115 -3.70 7.67 -16.62
CA THR A 115 -3.20 8.90 -17.28
C THR A 115 -4.24 10.02 -17.38
N GLY A 116 -5.53 9.67 -17.31
CA GLY A 116 -6.65 10.60 -17.27
C GLY A 116 -7.17 10.83 -15.85
N ARG A 117 -8.25 10.14 -15.48
CA ARG A 117 -9.02 10.43 -14.25
C ARG A 117 -8.19 10.34 -12.96
N GLN A 118 -7.25 9.40 -12.86
CA GLN A 118 -6.39 9.23 -11.68
C GLN A 118 -5.01 9.89 -11.80
N LYS A 119 -4.75 10.72 -12.83
CA LYS A 119 -3.43 11.28 -13.14
C LYS A 119 -2.71 11.88 -11.92
N GLY A 120 -3.38 12.77 -11.18
CA GLY A 120 -2.78 13.42 -10.00
C GLY A 120 -2.43 12.45 -8.87
N VAL A 121 -3.29 11.44 -8.63
CA VAL A 121 -3.04 10.39 -7.64
C VAL A 121 -1.84 9.52 -8.07
N PHE A 122 -1.80 9.14 -9.35
CA PHE A 122 -0.72 8.32 -9.90
C PHE A 122 0.62 9.08 -9.90
N GLN A 123 0.61 10.40 -10.15
CA GLN A 123 1.81 11.25 -9.99
C GLN A 123 2.32 11.27 -8.54
N VAL A 124 1.45 11.30 -7.52
CA VAL A 124 1.85 11.17 -6.11
C VAL A 124 2.45 9.78 -5.82
N TYR A 125 1.89 8.73 -6.41
CA TYR A 125 2.39 7.35 -6.24
C TYR A 125 3.78 7.18 -6.88
N LEU A 126 3.98 7.75 -8.08
CA LEU A 126 5.29 7.79 -8.74
C LEU A 126 6.30 8.63 -7.94
N ALA A 127 5.92 9.83 -7.48
CA ALA A 127 6.78 10.63 -6.62
C ALA A 127 7.24 9.84 -5.37
N ARG A 128 6.34 9.08 -4.74
CA ARG A 128 6.67 8.21 -3.60
C ARG A 128 7.49 6.97 -3.98
N SER A 129 7.35 6.45 -5.21
CA SER A 129 8.04 5.23 -5.65
C SER A 129 9.57 5.37 -5.58
N GLY A 130 10.12 6.54 -5.91
CA GLY A 130 11.56 6.82 -5.84
C GLY A 130 12.19 6.52 -4.47
N ARG A 131 11.40 6.62 -3.39
CA ARG A 131 11.84 6.31 -2.03
C ARG A 131 11.99 4.83 -1.74
N TYR A 132 11.11 3.98 -2.28
CA TYR A 132 10.98 2.58 -1.87
C TYR A 132 11.27 1.56 -2.98
N LEU A 133 10.88 1.86 -4.21
CA LEU A 133 10.96 0.94 -5.35
C LEU A 133 12.38 0.39 -5.61
N PRO A 134 13.48 1.15 -5.52
CA PRO A 134 14.83 0.59 -5.73
C PRO A 134 15.22 -0.48 -4.71
N MET A 135 14.81 -0.30 -3.45
CA MET A 135 15.01 -1.30 -2.39
C MET A 135 14.14 -2.54 -2.63
N MET A 136 12.89 -2.33 -3.06
CA MET A 136 11.96 -3.42 -3.35
C MET A 136 12.42 -4.28 -4.53
N GLN A 137 12.76 -3.65 -5.66
CA GLN A 137 13.27 -4.34 -6.86
C GLN A 137 14.54 -5.14 -6.56
N ARG A 138 15.45 -4.61 -5.75
CA ARG A 138 16.64 -5.34 -5.28
C ARG A 138 16.25 -6.61 -4.50
N ILE A 139 15.37 -6.50 -3.50
CA ILE A 139 14.93 -7.63 -2.67
C ILE A 139 14.24 -8.74 -3.48
N PHE A 140 13.48 -8.36 -4.53
CA PHE A 140 12.87 -9.31 -5.45
C PHE A 140 13.93 -10.03 -6.30
N LYS A 141 14.85 -9.26 -6.91
CA LYS A 141 15.97 -9.80 -7.70
C LYS A 141 16.86 -10.74 -6.89
N ASP A 142 17.24 -10.35 -5.68
CA ASP A 142 18.09 -11.13 -4.77
C ASP A 142 17.44 -12.46 -4.35
N GLN A 143 16.10 -12.55 -4.41
CA GLN A 143 15.34 -13.78 -4.14
C GLN A 143 14.98 -14.59 -5.40
N GLY A 144 15.39 -14.12 -6.58
CA GLY A 144 15.10 -14.76 -7.87
C GLY A 144 13.66 -14.55 -8.36
N LEU A 145 13.02 -13.43 -8.01
CA LEU A 145 11.72 -13.03 -8.55
C LEU A 145 11.87 -11.90 -9.59
N PRO A 146 10.93 -11.75 -10.54
CA PRO A 146 10.77 -10.55 -11.34
C PRO A 146 10.69 -9.28 -10.47
N SER A 147 11.54 -8.32 -10.75
CA SER A 147 11.61 -7.04 -10.05
C SER A 147 10.37 -6.18 -10.30
N ASP A 148 9.65 -6.35 -11.41
CA ASP A 148 8.42 -5.61 -11.71
C ASP A 148 7.24 -6.00 -10.81
N LEU A 149 7.32 -7.12 -10.08
CA LEU A 149 6.35 -7.41 -9.01
C LEU A 149 6.40 -6.36 -7.89
N ALA A 150 7.47 -5.57 -7.77
CA ALA A 150 7.52 -4.42 -6.87
C ALA A 150 6.45 -3.35 -7.19
N TYR A 151 5.92 -3.30 -8.41
CA TYR A 151 4.81 -2.41 -8.78
C TYR A 151 3.45 -2.86 -8.22
N LEU A 152 3.33 -4.06 -7.64
CA LEU A 152 2.15 -4.43 -6.84
C LEU A 152 1.97 -3.46 -5.67
N ALA A 153 3.06 -3.05 -5.00
CA ALA A 153 3.00 -2.05 -3.92
C ALA A 153 2.55 -0.64 -4.41
N LEU A 154 2.66 -0.36 -5.71
CA LEU A 154 2.08 0.86 -6.32
C LEU A 154 0.56 0.75 -6.35
N ILE A 155 0.00 -0.32 -6.91
CA ILE A 155 -1.46 -0.46 -7.06
C ILE A 155 -2.17 -0.73 -5.72
N GLU A 156 -1.49 -1.38 -4.76
CA GLU A 156 -2.03 -1.66 -3.43
C GLU A 156 -2.11 -0.41 -2.52
N SER A 157 -1.14 0.50 -2.59
CA SER A 157 -1.02 1.60 -1.60
C SER A 157 -0.36 2.88 -2.10
N GLY A 158 0.08 2.91 -3.35
CA GLY A 158 1.01 3.91 -3.85
C GLY A 158 2.34 3.93 -3.10
N PHE A 159 2.83 2.78 -2.63
CA PHE A 159 3.97 2.64 -1.70
C PHE A 159 3.81 3.32 -0.34
N SER A 160 2.60 3.40 0.23
CA SER A 160 2.38 4.06 1.53
C SER A 160 2.66 3.12 2.71
N PRO A 161 3.63 3.44 3.61
CA PRO A 161 3.85 2.67 4.84
C PRO A 161 2.65 2.71 5.81
N TRP A 162 1.82 3.74 5.70
CA TRP A 162 0.73 4.02 6.64
C TRP A 162 -0.67 3.71 6.07
N ALA A 163 -0.76 3.17 4.85
CA ALA A 163 -2.04 2.76 4.29
C ALA A 163 -2.73 1.69 5.16
N CYS A 164 -4.04 1.84 5.32
CA CYS A 164 -4.91 0.87 5.98
C CYS A 164 -6.25 0.82 5.21
N SER A 165 -6.64 -0.37 4.74
CA SER A 165 -7.96 -0.55 4.13
C SER A 165 -9.06 -0.78 5.19
N VAL A 166 -10.32 -0.72 4.76
CA VAL A 166 -11.48 -1.12 5.58
C VAL A 166 -11.40 -2.58 6.05
N ALA A 167 -10.75 -3.45 5.27
CA ALA A 167 -10.51 -4.86 5.59
C ALA A 167 -9.26 -5.07 6.48
N GLN A 168 -8.71 -4.00 7.07
CA GLN A 168 -7.50 -4.02 7.91
C GLN A 168 -6.24 -4.57 7.22
N ALA A 169 -6.20 -4.48 5.89
CA ALA A 169 -4.97 -4.63 5.11
C ALA A 169 -4.07 -3.42 5.38
N VAL A 170 -2.78 -3.61 5.66
CA VAL A 170 -1.90 -2.52 6.14
C VAL A 170 -0.57 -2.47 5.38
N GLY A 171 -0.04 -1.26 5.25
CA GLY A 171 1.32 -0.98 4.77
C GLY A 171 1.43 -0.97 3.26
N PRO A 172 2.67 -0.95 2.72
CA PRO A 172 2.88 -0.71 1.30
C PRO A 172 2.39 -1.88 0.43
N TRP A 173 2.31 -3.07 1.03
CA TRP A 173 1.91 -4.33 0.42
C TRP A 173 0.48 -4.78 0.77
N GLN A 174 -0.28 -3.94 1.50
CA GLN A 174 -1.66 -4.24 1.95
C GLN A 174 -1.84 -5.65 2.51
N PHE A 175 -0.98 -6.06 3.43
CA PHE A 175 -1.16 -7.36 4.06
C PHE A 175 -2.32 -7.36 5.07
N ILE A 176 -3.26 -8.29 4.93
CA ILE A 176 -4.11 -8.71 6.04
C ILE A 176 -3.27 -9.38 7.14
N ARG A 177 -3.77 -9.34 8.39
CA ARG A 177 -3.01 -9.82 9.57
C ARG A 177 -2.55 -11.28 9.41
N GLU A 178 -3.43 -12.17 8.98
CA GLU A 178 -3.16 -13.60 8.89
C GLU A 178 -1.97 -13.88 7.95
N THR A 179 -2.05 -13.42 6.70
CA THR A 179 -0.99 -13.55 5.70
C THR A 179 0.32 -12.91 6.17
N ALA A 180 0.27 -11.72 6.78
CA ALA A 180 1.46 -11.09 7.36
C ALA A 180 2.15 -11.98 8.40
N THR A 181 1.38 -12.52 9.36
CA THR A 181 1.93 -13.42 10.39
C THR A 181 2.46 -14.73 9.80
N ARG A 182 1.77 -15.29 8.80
CA ARG A 182 2.20 -16.50 8.07
C ARG A 182 3.58 -16.32 7.42
N TYR A 183 3.84 -15.13 6.86
CA TYR A 183 5.13 -14.77 6.27
C TYR A 183 6.09 -14.05 7.24
N GLY A 184 5.88 -14.18 8.56
CA GLY A 184 6.85 -13.83 9.59
C GLY A 184 6.87 -12.37 10.04
N LEU A 185 5.87 -11.56 9.69
CA LEU A 185 5.75 -10.18 10.17
C LEU A 185 5.13 -10.15 11.57
N LYS A 186 5.76 -9.44 12.51
CA LYS A 186 5.26 -9.27 13.88
C LYS A 186 4.19 -8.17 13.94
N ILE A 187 3.05 -8.50 14.54
CA ILE A 187 1.92 -7.59 14.74
C ILE A 187 1.44 -7.73 16.19
N ASN A 188 1.65 -6.71 17.03
CA ASN A 188 1.23 -6.71 18.43
C ASN A 188 0.88 -5.28 18.92
N ALA A 189 0.92 -5.04 20.24
CA ALA A 189 0.62 -3.73 20.82
C ALA A 189 1.66 -2.65 20.47
N TRP A 190 2.91 -3.05 20.21
CA TRP A 190 4.07 -2.17 20.03
C TRP A 190 4.50 -2.01 18.58
N VAL A 191 4.42 -3.09 17.79
CA VAL A 191 4.84 -3.11 16.38
C VAL A 191 3.73 -3.60 15.45
N ASP A 192 3.71 -3.06 14.24
CA ASP A 192 3.01 -3.62 13.07
C ASP A 192 3.97 -3.63 11.88
N GLU A 193 4.76 -4.71 11.75
CA GLU A 193 5.82 -4.82 10.75
C GLU A 193 5.32 -4.87 9.30
N ARG A 194 3.99 -4.90 9.08
CA ARG A 194 3.40 -4.63 7.77
C ARG A 194 3.72 -3.22 7.26
N ARG A 195 3.92 -2.27 8.17
CA ARG A 195 4.28 -0.88 7.84
C ARG A 195 5.76 -0.72 7.50
N ASP A 196 6.64 -1.60 7.98
CA ASP A 196 8.06 -1.60 7.65
C ASP A 196 8.24 -1.97 6.17
N PRO A 197 8.67 -1.05 5.28
CA PRO A 197 8.71 -1.32 3.86
C PRO A 197 9.69 -2.43 3.48
N GLU A 198 10.75 -2.66 4.26
CA GLU A 198 11.76 -3.66 3.96
C GLU A 198 11.33 -5.05 4.41
N LYS A 199 10.88 -5.17 5.66
CA LYS A 199 10.35 -6.43 6.20
C LYS A 199 9.12 -6.90 5.42
N ALA A 200 8.19 -5.99 5.14
CA ALA A 200 6.99 -6.31 4.36
C ALA A 200 7.33 -6.73 2.92
N THR A 201 8.37 -6.17 2.30
CA THR A 201 8.85 -6.62 0.98
C THR A 201 9.44 -8.02 1.03
N HIS A 202 10.23 -8.35 2.05
CA HIS A 202 10.72 -9.73 2.21
C HIS A 202 9.56 -10.73 2.42
N ALA A 203 8.50 -10.34 3.13
CA ALA A 203 7.29 -11.15 3.26
C ALA A 203 6.53 -11.29 1.92
N ALA A 204 6.38 -10.21 1.16
CA ALA A 204 5.73 -10.22 -0.16
C ALA A 204 6.48 -11.08 -1.18
N ALA A 205 7.81 -10.98 -1.21
CA ALA A 205 8.65 -11.82 -2.07
C ALA A 205 8.51 -13.31 -1.74
N ARG A 206 8.47 -13.70 -0.45
CA ARG A 206 8.16 -15.09 -0.05
C ARG A 206 6.76 -15.52 -0.51
N TYR A 207 5.75 -14.70 -0.25
CA TYR A 207 4.36 -15.02 -0.61
C TYR A 207 4.19 -15.20 -2.12
N LEU A 208 4.69 -14.25 -2.93
CA LEU A 208 4.62 -14.33 -4.39
C LEU A 208 5.42 -15.51 -4.95
N LYS A 209 6.52 -15.89 -4.32
CA LYS A 209 7.29 -17.09 -4.69
C LYS A 209 6.51 -18.39 -4.44
N ASP A 210 5.79 -18.47 -3.33
CA ASP A 210 4.94 -19.64 -3.02
C ASP A 210 3.68 -19.69 -3.91
N LEU A 211 3.09 -18.54 -4.23
CA LEU A 211 2.00 -18.47 -5.23
C LEU A 211 2.49 -18.88 -6.63
N TYR A 212 3.68 -18.45 -7.04
CA TYR A 212 4.26 -18.87 -8.32
C TYR A 212 4.59 -20.36 -8.35
N ARG A 213 5.11 -20.92 -7.25
CA ARG A 213 5.32 -22.37 -7.09
C ARG A 213 4.01 -23.17 -7.21
N GLN A 214 2.90 -22.62 -6.71
CA GLN A 214 1.59 -23.27 -6.80
C GLN A 214 1.00 -23.21 -8.22
N PHE A 215 1.09 -22.06 -8.90
CA PHE A 215 0.33 -21.80 -10.14
C PHE A 215 1.16 -21.76 -11.43
N GLY A 216 2.50 -21.85 -11.37
CA GLY A 216 3.40 -21.76 -12.54
C GLY A 216 3.39 -20.44 -13.33
N SER A 217 2.47 -19.52 -13.00
CA SER A 217 2.13 -18.33 -13.77
C SER A 217 2.12 -17.09 -12.89
N TRP A 218 2.85 -16.05 -13.31
CA TRP A 218 2.86 -14.77 -12.59
C TRP A 218 1.50 -14.04 -12.63
N TYR A 219 0.68 -14.29 -13.67
CA TYR A 219 -0.68 -13.75 -13.73
C TYR A 219 -1.59 -14.39 -12.68
N LEU A 220 -1.57 -15.73 -12.57
CA LEU A 220 -2.31 -16.43 -11.52
C LEU A 220 -1.75 -16.10 -10.13
N ALA A 221 -0.44 -15.96 -9.97
CA ALA A 221 0.17 -15.55 -8.70
C ALA A 221 -0.27 -14.14 -8.29
N ALA A 222 -0.30 -13.17 -9.21
CA ALA A 222 -0.82 -11.83 -8.92
C ALA A 222 -2.33 -11.85 -8.60
N ALA A 223 -3.13 -12.59 -9.37
CA ALA A 223 -4.56 -12.78 -9.09
C ALA A 223 -4.79 -13.41 -7.70
N ALA A 224 -3.99 -14.41 -7.33
CA ALA A 224 -4.06 -15.10 -6.06
C ALA A 224 -3.53 -14.25 -4.88
N TYR A 225 -2.64 -13.29 -5.13
CA TYR A 225 -2.21 -12.30 -4.14
C TYR A 225 -3.41 -11.45 -3.68
N ASN A 226 -4.17 -10.90 -4.64
CA ASN A 226 -5.40 -10.12 -4.38
C ASN A 226 -6.53 -10.99 -3.82
N ALA A 227 -6.83 -12.11 -4.47
CA ALA A 227 -8.06 -12.88 -4.24
C ALA A 227 -7.93 -14.03 -3.23
N GLY A 228 -6.71 -14.38 -2.84
CA GLY A 228 -6.37 -15.58 -2.07
C GLY A 228 -6.22 -16.83 -2.95
N ALA A 229 -5.16 -17.61 -2.71
CA ALA A 229 -4.83 -18.81 -3.47
C ALA A 229 -5.98 -19.82 -3.60
N GLY A 230 -6.71 -20.09 -2.51
CA GLY A 230 -7.84 -21.03 -2.54
C GLY A 230 -8.99 -20.60 -3.47
N ARG A 231 -9.17 -19.29 -3.69
CA ARG A 231 -10.18 -18.78 -4.63
C ARG A 231 -9.76 -18.99 -6.08
N VAL A 232 -8.48 -18.74 -6.40
CA VAL A 232 -7.92 -19.00 -7.73
C VAL A 232 -7.88 -20.50 -8.02
N GLN A 233 -7.42 -21.33 -7.09
CA GLN A 233 -7.47 -22.79 -7.22
C GLN A 233 -8.90 -23.30 -7.44
N GLY A 234 -9.86 -22.78 -6.69
CA GLY A 234 -11.27 -23.13 -6.90
C GLY A 234 -11.80 -22.71 -8.28
N ALA A 235 -11.30 -21.63 -8.87
CA ALA A 235 -11.67 -21.22 -10.23
C ALA A 235 -11.01 -22.10 -11.30
N ILE A 236 -9.75 -22.50 -11.12
CA ILE A 236 -9.07 -23.50 -11.97
C ILE A 236 -9.87 -24.80 -11.97
N ASN A 237 -10.08 -25.39 -10.78
CA ASN A 237 -10.71 -26.70 -10.63
C ASN A 237 -12.16 -26.79 -11.16
N ARG A 238 -12.90 -25.67 -11.19
CA ARG A 238 -14.29 -25.65 -11.69
C ARG A 238 -14.42 -25.48 -13.20
N ASN A 239 -13.41 -24.93 -13.87
CA ASN A 239 -13.51 -24.48 -15.26
C ASN A 239 -12.43 -25.06 -16.18
N ASP A 240 -11.58 -25.94 -15.65
CA ASP A 240 -10.48 -26.63 -16.35
C ASP A 240 -9.62 -25.66 -17.18
N THR A 241 -9.10 -24.63 -16.51
CA THR A 241 -8.26 -23.60 -17.13
C THR A 241 -7.26 -23.03 -16.14
N GLU A 242 -6.03 -22.86 -16.60
CA GLU A 242 -4.96 -22.12 -15.90
C GLU A 242 -4.64 -20.78 -16.61
N ASP A 243 -5.34 -20.46 -17.69
CA ASP A 243 -5.19 -19.15 -18.34
C ASP A 243 -5.99 -18.08 -17.59
N PHE A 244 -5.24 -17.17 -16.95
CA PHE A 244 -5.78 -15.98 -16.31
C PHE A 244 -6.60 -15.11 -17.28
N TRP A 245 -6.20 -14.97 -18.54
CA TRP A 245 -6.88 -14.07 -19.48
C TRP A 245 -8.26 -14.61 -19.86
N ARG A 246 -8.35 -15.92 -20.13
CA ARG A 246 -9.64 -16.63 -20.22
C ARG A 246 -10.48 -16.44 -18.95
N MET A 247 -9.93 -16.64 -17.75
CA MET A 247 -10.67 -16.40 -16.50
C MET A 247 -11.18 -14.96 -16.34
N ALA A 248 -10.39 -13.97 -16.76
CA ALA A 248 -10.73 -12.56 -16.69
C ALA A 248 -11.81 -12.17 -17.71
N GLN A 249 -11.77 -12.75 -18.92
CA GLN A 249 -12.75 -12.55 -19.98
C GLN A 249 -14.09 -13.21 -19.65
N GLU A 250 -14.07 -14.49 -19.25
CA GLU A 250 -15.25 -15.28 -18.87
C GLU A 250 -15.77 -14.92 -17.45
N ARG A 251 -15.10 -14.02 -16.73
CA ARG A 251 -15.45 -13.55 -15.37
C ARG A 251 -15.55 -14.68 -14.32
N LEU A 252 -14.63 -15.65 -14.40
CA LEU A 252 -14.55 -16.82 -13.51
C LEU A 252 -13.98 -16.50 -12.11
N LEU A 253 -13.51 -15.27 -11.93
CA LEU A 253 -12.99 -14.68 -10.69
C LEU A 253 -13.75 -13.37 -10.36
N PRO A 254 -13.66 -12.85 -9.12
CA PRO A 254 -14.22 -11.54 -8.79
C PRO A 254 -13.70 -10.45 -9.72
N LEU A 255 -14.55 -9.47 -10.06
CA LEU A 255 -14.20 -8.41 -11.01
C LEU A 255 -12.92 -7.63 -10.60
N GLU A 256 -12.74 -7.38 -9.31
CA GLU A 256 -11.51 -6.79 -8.75
C GLU A 256 -10.25 -7.58 -9.14
N THR A 257 -10.32 -8.91 -9.03
CA THR A 257 -9.24 -9.84 -9.35
C THR A 257 -9.00 -9.94 -10.86
N CYS A 258 -10.05 -10.03 -11.67
CA CYS A 258 -9.96 -9.97 -13.14
C CYS A 258 -9.28 -8.67 -13.61
N ASN A 259 -9.50 -7.58 -12.89
CA ASN A 259 -8.90 -6.27 -13.15
C ASN A 259 -7.49 -6.10 -12.57
N TYR A 260 -6.99 -7.01 -11.74
CA TYR A 260 -5.76 -6.83 -10.96
C TYR A 260 -4.48 -6.92 -11.82
N VAL A 261 -4.38 -7.94 -12.67
CA VAL A 261 -3.25 -8.08 -13.63
C VAL A 261 -3.23 -6.95 -14.67
N PRO A 262 -4.37 -6.54 -15.29
CA PRO A 262 -4.43 -5.34 -16.13
C PRO A 262 -3.90 -4.07 -15.45
N GLN A 263 -4.26 -3.86 -14.18
CA GLN A 263 -3.75 -2.74 -13.38
C GLN A 263 -2.24 -2.80 -13.17
N LEU A 264 -1.70 -3.97 -12.82
CA LEU A 264 -0.26 -4.17 -12.67
C LEU A 264 0.49 -3.83 -13.97
N ILE A 265 0.07 -4.40 -15.10
CA ILE A 265 0.73 -4.16 -16.40
C ILE A 265 0.68 -2.67 -16.76
N ALA A 266 -0.49 -2.03 -16.64
CA ALA A 266 -0.62 -0.60 -16.88
C ALA A 266 0.27 0.24 -15.94
N ALA A 267 0.39 -0.15 -14.66
CA ALA A 267 1.23 0.53 -13.69
C ALA A 267 2.74 0.38 -13.98
N VAL A 268 3.21 -0.81 -14.37
CA VAL A 268 4.60 -1.08 -14.80
C VAL A 268 4.94 -0.18 -16.01
N LEU A 269 4.08 -0.19 -17.02
CA LEU A 269 4.26 0.55 -18.26
C LEU A 269 4.38 2.07 -18.04
N ILE A 270 3.42 2.66 -17.30
CA ILE A 270 3.46 4.10 -16.97
C ILE A 270 4.70 4.41 -16.13
N SER A 271 5.01 3.59 -15.12
CA SER A 271 6.12 3.87 -14.21
C SER A 271 7.49 3.84 -14.86
N LYS A 272 7.67 3.07 -15.95
CA LYS A 272 8.95 2.97 -16.68
C LYS A 272 9.19 4.08 -17.69
N ALA A 273 8.14 4.79 -18.14
CA ALA A 273 8.28 5.88 -19.10
C ALA A 273 7.23 7.00 -18.90
N PRO A 274 7.05 7.55 -17.70
CA PRO A 274 5.83 8.31 -17.35
C PRO A 274 5.57 9.54 -18.23
N GLN A 275 6.63 10.17 -18.75
CA GLN A 275 6.53 11.28 -19.70
C GLN A 275 5.84 10.88 -21.02
N LYS A 276 6.07 9.66 -21.52
CA LYS A 276 5.39 9.09 -22.71
C LYS A 276 3.88 8.94 -22.49
N TYR A 277 3.46 8.80 -21.25
CA TYR A 277 2.07 8.68 -20.84
C TYR A 277 1.46 10.02 -20.38
N GLY A 278 2.17 11.13 -20.59
CA GLY A 278 1.74 12.47 -20.20
C GLY A 278 1.86 12.78 -18.70
N LEU A 279 2.55 11.94 -17.91
CA LEU A 279 2.87 12.20 -16.51
C LEU A 279 4.28 12.79 -16.40
N GLY A 280 4.40 14.12 -16.33
CA GLY A 280 5.68 14.78 -16.14
C GLY A 280 5.59 16.31 -16.03
N PRO A 281 6.62 16.97 -15.46
CA PRO A 281 7.71 16.36 -14.69
C PRO A 281 7.21 15.78 -13.34
N ILE A 282 7.94 14.83 -12.78
CA ILE A 282 7.62 14.21 -11.48
C ILE A 282 8.79 14.47 -10.54
N ASN A 283 8.53 15.06 -9.38
CA ASN A 283 9.53 15.24 -8.33
C ASN A 283 9.61 13.96 -7.49
N TYR A 284 10.54 13.07 -7.84
CA TYR A 284 10.75 11.81 -7.13
C TYR A 284 11.38 12.03 -5.75
N GLN A 285 10.82 11.37 -4.73
CA GLN A 285 11.43 11.32 -3.41
C GLN A 285 12.76 10.55 -3.47
N ALA A 286 13.75 11.05 -2.74
CA ALA A 286 15.05 10.39 -2.63
C ALA A 286 14.91 8.95 -2.05
N PRO A 287 15.71 7.97 -2.53
CA PRO A 287 15.73 6.62 -2.00
C PRO A 287 15.89 6.56 -0.47
N LEU A 288 15.20 5.60 0.15
CA LEU A 288 15.25 5.38 1.59
C LEU A 288 16.66 4.96 2.02
N THR A 289 17.39 5.86 2.66
CA THR A 289 18.69 5.59 3.27
C THR A 289 18.62 5.73 4.79
N TYR A 290 19.19 4.74 5.48
CA TYR A 290 19.27 4.69 6.93
C TYR A 290 20.47 3.85 7.37
N GLN A 291 20.83 3.95 8.64
CA GLN A 291 21.73 3.04 9.35
C GLN A 291 20.97 2.49 10.58
N THR A 292 21.38 1.34 11.11
CA THR A 292 20.74 0.75 12.29
C THR A 292 21.49 1.05 13.59
N MET A 293 20.78 1.01 14.72
CA MET A 293 21.33 1.14 16.06
C MET A 293 20.52 0.28 17.02
N ARG A 294 21.19 -0.52 17.86
CA ARG A 294 20.53 -1.19 18.99
C ARG A 294 20.19 -0.15 20.06
N VAL A 295 18.98 -0.20 20.60
CA VAL A 295 18.52 0.65 21.69
C VAL A 295 17.90 -0.21 22.81
N PRO A 296 18.02 0.17 24.09
CA PRO A 296 17.37 -0.52 25.19
C PRO A 296 15.82 -0.58 25.06
N PRO A 297 15.15 -1.55 25.70
CA PRO A 297 13.69 -1.58 25.83
C PRO A 297 13.14 -0.27 26.40
N GLY A 298 11.96 0.15 25.91
CA GLY A 298 11.29 1.36 26.41
C GLY A 298 11.99 2.67 26.07
N THR A 299 13.07 2.68 25.26
CA THR A 299 13.74 3.91 24.81
C THR A 299 12.72 4.86 24.15
N ASP A 300 12.49 6.02 24.74
CA ASP A 300 11.64 7.09 24.18
C ASP A 300 12.33 7.69 22.94
N LEU A 301 11.65 7.60 21.79
CA LEU A 301 12.20 8.04 20.52
C LEU A 301 12.25 9.57 20.38
N ARG A 302 11.39 10.33 21.07
CA ARG A 302 11.43 11.81 21.04
C ARG A 302 12.64 12.33 21.82
N ARG A 303 12.89 11.75 22.99
CA ARG A 303 14.11 12.03 23.78
C ARG A 303 15.36 11.62 23.01
N LEU A 304 15.35 10.45 22.37
CA LEU A 304 16.47 10.01 21.51
C LEU A 304 16.70 10.95 20.31
N ALA A 305 15.63 11.38 19.63
CA ALA A 305 15.73 12.35 18.53
C ALA A 305 16.35 13.67 19.00
N ALA A 306 15.93 14.20 20.16
CA ALA A 306 16.50 15.42 20.74
C ALA A 306 17.99 15.25 21.07
N VAL A 307 18.40 14.15 21.71
CA VAL A 307 19.82 13.86 22.00
C VAL A 307 20.64 13.78 20.71
N LEU A 308 20.12 13.13 19.66
CA LEU A 308 20.80 12.96 18.38
C LEU A 308 20.77 14.19 17.46
N GLU A 309 20.05 15.26 17.82
CA GLU A 309 19.74 16.41 16.94
C GLU A 309 19.06 16.01 15.62
N ILE A 310 18.14 15.05 15.69
CA ILE A 310 17.38 14.54 14.56
C ILE A 310 15.91 14.95 14.72
N PRO A 311 15.25 15.51 13.69
CA PRO A 311 13.82 15.79 13.75
C PRO A 311 13.04 14.52 14.11
N TRP A 312 12.19 14.59 15.13
CA TRP A 312 11.40 13.44 15.61
C TRP A 312 10.59 12.78 14.48
N GLU A 313 9.96 13.57 13.60
CA GLU A 313 9.21 13.04 12.45
C GLU A 313 10.11 12.25 11.49
N ARG A 314 11.39 12.60 11.35
CA ARG A 314 12.33 11.81 10.54
C ARG A 314 12.64 10.44 11.17
N LEU A 315 12.67 10.35 12.50
CA LEU A 315 12.87 9.07 13.18
C LEU A 315 11.62 8.18 13.06
N LYS A 316 10.42 8.77 13.18
CA LYS A 316 9.13 8.11 12.95
C LYS A 316 8.94 7.65 11.49
N GLU A 317 9.36 8.46 10.51
CA GLU A 317 9.38 8.10 9.07
C GLU A 317 10.19 6.85 8.77
N LEU A 318 11.30 6.64 9.48
CA LEU A 318 12.19 5.50 9.27
C LEU A 318 11.71 4.23 9.97
N ASN A 319 10.90 4.35 11.02
CA ASN A 319 10.39 3.23 11.83
C ASN A 319 8.85 3.20 11.86
N PRO A 320 8.17 3.17 10.69
CA PRO A 320 6.71 3.27 10.61
C PRO A 320 5.97 2.07 11.24
N GLU A 321 6.69 0.97 11.51
CA GLU A 321 6.17 -0.17 12.26
C GLU A 321 5.93 0.11 13.74
N LEU A 322 6.61 1.10 14.33
CA LEU A 322 6.41 1.44 15.74
C LEU A 322 5.05 2.12 15.95
N LYS A 323 4.20 1.47 16.75
CA LYS A 323 2.87 1.97 17.14
C LYS A 323 2.91 2.93 18.32
N GLN A 324 4.03 2.96 19.04
CA GLN A 324 4.28 3.77 20.23
C GLN A 324 5.47 4.70 19.96
N HIS A 325 5.56 5.82 20.68
CA HIS A 325 6.73 6.72 20.61
C HIS A 325 7.97 6.17 21.36
N GLN A 326 8.03 4.86 21.59
CA GLN A 326 9.05 4.19 22.40
C GLN A 326 9.37 2.80 21.82
N ALA A 327 10.62 2.36 22.01
CA ALA A 327 11.07 1.03 21.63
C ALA A 327 10.28 -0.06 22.40
N PRO A 328 10.01 -1.23 21.79
CA PRO A 328 9.32 -2.35 22.43
C PRO A 328 9.94 -2.74 23.78
N ALA A 329 9.18 -2.62 24.87
CA ALA A 329 9.69 -2.89 26.23
C ALA A 329 9.82 -4.39 26.58
N TYR A 330 9.35 -5.30 25.73
CA TYR A 330 9.37 -6.76 25.95
C TYR A 330 10.56 -7.48 25.27
N GLN A 331 11.53 -6.73 24.73
CA GLN A 331 12.72 -7.27 24.04
C GLN A 331 13.97 -6.78 24.76
N GLU A 332 15.03 -7.59 24.80
CA GLU A 332 16.32 -7.22 25.42
C GLU A 332 16.94 -5.96 24.76
N HIS A 333 16.72 -5.80 23.46
CA HIS A 333 17.05 -4.60 22.70
C HIS A 333 16.14 -4.48 21.47
N TYR A 334 16.00 -3.27 20.92
CA TYR A 334 15.35 -3.04 19.62
C TYR A 334 16.35 -2.53 18.59
N VAL A 335 16.22 -2.95 17.34
CA VAL A 335 17.03 -2.45 16.21
C VAL A 335 16.29 -1.29 15.55
N LEU A 336 16.69 -0.08 15.90
CA LEU A 336 16.10 1.17 15.41
C LEU A 336 16.81 1.65 14.13
N LYS A 337 16.04 2.09 13.14
CA LYS A 337 16.55 2.74 11.92
C LYS A 337 16.71 4.23 12.17
N ILE A 338 17.90 4.78 11.93
CA ILE A 338 18.20 6.21 12.09
C ILE A 338 18.81 6.75 10.78
N PRO A 339 18.74 8.07 10.51
CA PRO A 339 19.41 8.67 9.35
C PRO A 339 20.89 8.31 9.25
N VAL A 340 21.40 8.19 8.02
CA VAL A 340 22.83 8.05 7.77
C VAL A 340 23.51 9.36 8.17
N ALA A 341 24.16 9.35 9.34
CA ALA A 341 24.83 10.51 9.90
C ALA A 341 26.10 10.07 10.64
N ARG A 342 27.22 10.74 10.36
CA ARG A 342 28.49 10.58 11.09
C ARG A 342 28.50 11.45 12.36
N SER A 343 27.47 11.30 13.20
CA SER A 343 27.38 12.04 14.47
C SER A 343 28.22 11.37 15.55
N PRO A 344 29.09 12.11 16.28
CA PRO A 344 29.80 11.60 17.45
C PRO A 344 28.86 11.01 18.51
N LYS A 345 27.65 11.58 18.64
CA LYS A 345 26.61 11.11 19.58
C LYS A 345 26.08 9.72 19.20
N VAL A 346 25.87 9.45 17.91
CA VAL A 346 25.51 8.10 17.42
C VAL A 346 26.62 7.10 17.73
N LYS A 347 27.90 7.48 17.57
CA LYS A 347 29.03 6.61 17.94
C LYS A 347 29.09 6.37 19.46
N ALA A 348 28.90 7.40 20.27
CA ALA A 348 28.87 7.28 21.73
C ALA A 348 27.73 6.38 22.22
N LEU A 349 26.50 6.56 21.74
CA LEU A 349 25.37 5.70 22.09
C LEU A 349 25.54 4.26 21.61
N ARG A 350 26.11 4.03 20.41
CA ARG A 350 26.48 2.67 19.96
C ARG A 350 27.53 2.02 20.87
N ASN A 351 28.51 2.77 21.35
CA ASN A 351 29.52 2.23 22.28
C ASN A 351 28.95 1.95 23.68
N LEU A 352 27.95 2.73 24.12
CA LEU A 352 27.26 2.55 25.39
C LEU A 352 26.31 1.34 25.36
N TRP A 353 25.47 1.25 24.32
CA TRP A 353 24.42 0.23 24.20
C TRP A 353 24.85 -1.03 23.43
N GLY A 354 25.97 -1.01 22.71
CA GLY A 354 26.55 -2.20 22.06
C GLY A 354 27.25 -3.16 23.04
N LYS A 355 27.29 -2.82 24.33
CA LYS A 355 27.68 -3.70 25.44
C LYS A 355 26.47 -4.40 26.09
N ILE A 356 25.27 -4.15 25.55
CA ILE A 356 23.98 -4.75 25.90
C ILE A 356 23.55 -5.63 24.71
#